data_AF-A0AA96PCC7-F1
#
_entry.id   AF-A0AA96PCC7-F1
#
_cell.length_a   1.000
_cell.length_b   1.000
_cell.length_c   1.000
_cell.angle_alpha   90.00
_cell.angle_beta   90.00
_cell.angle_gamma   90.00
#
_symmetry.space_group_name_H-M   'P 1'
#
loop_
_entity.id
_entity.type
_entity.pdbx_description
1 polymer ?
#
loop_
_entity_poly.entity_id
_entity_poly.type
_entity_poly.pdbx_seq_one_letter_code
_entity_poly.pdbx_strand_id
1 'polypeptide(L)'
;MSELKPAADWTTGTEAIGYQSCRACKSIQYFRRSFCAACGSPDLDDKQASGEGTVYATSLVLRAGTPEAREHVPYNILLIDTAEGFRMMAHGANDLVIGDKVKAGYRRFTGRLVPFFERTSTERGVQGGVTQNAVP
;
A
#
# COMPACT_ATOMS: atom_id res chain seq x y z
N MET A 1 11.03 -0.61 32.07
CA MET A 1 10.04 -0.29 31.00
C MET A 1 10.66 -0.76 29.71
N SER A 2 10.14 -1.85 29.12
CA SER A 2 10.72 -2.47 27.91
C SER A 2 10.70 -1.45 26.77
N GLU A 3 11.89 -1.12 26.27
CA GLU A 3 12.08 -0.37 25.03
C GLU A 3 11.63 -1.23 23.86
N LEU A 4 10.33 -1.24 23.59
CA LEU A 4 9.77 -1.82 22.37
C LEU A 4 10.25 -0.97 21.19
N LYS A 5 11.29 -1.46 20.52
CA LYS A 5 11.76 -0.91 19.25
C LYS A 5 10.59 -1.00 18.26
N PRO A 6 10.12 0.13 17.70
CA PRO A 6 9.03 0.09 16.74
C PRO A 6 9.43 -0.78 15.55
N ALA A 7 8.47 -1.53 14.99
CA ALA A 7 8.69 -2.27 13.76
C ALA A 7 9.22 -1.33 12.66
N ALA A 8 10.07 -1.88 11.79
CA ALA A 8 10.55 -1.17 10.61
C ALA A 8 9.35 -0.64 9.80
N ASP A 9 9.46 0.61 9.34
CA ASP A 9 8.37 1.26 8.61
C ASP A 9 8.88 2.29 7.60
N TRP A 10 8.21 2.39 6.45
CA TRP A 10 8.52 3.32 5.38
C TRP A 10 8.47 4.78 5.83
N THR A 11 7.65 5.13 6.82
CA THR A 11 7.61 6.47 7.41
C THR A 11 8.91 6.84 8.12
N THR A 12 9.69 5.84 8.55
CA THR A 12 11.04 6.00 9.11
C THR A 12 12.15 5.77 8.07
N GLY A 13 11.79 5.64 6.79
CA GLY A 13 12.74 5.44 5.69
C GLY A 13 13.24 4.01 5.52
N THR A 14 12.59 3.01 6.15
CA THR A 14 12.91 1.59 5.97
C THR A 14 11.91 0.94 5.02
N GLU A 15 12.36 0.03 4.15
CA GLU A 15 11.50 -0.71 3.22
C GLU A 15 10.64 -1.77 3.93
N ALA A 16 9.65 -1.30 4.69
CA ALA A 16 8.72 -2.12 5.45
C ALA A 16 7.39 -1.38 5.65
N ILE A 17 6.32 -2.15 5.86
CA ILE A 17 5.03 -1.62 6.31
C ILE A 17 4.79 -2.20 7.70
N GLY A 18 4.87 -1.34 8.72
CA GLY A 18 4.62 -1.70 10.10
C GLY A 18 3.15 -1.51 10.47
N TYR A 19 2.65 -2.37 11.34
CA TYR A 19 1.33 -2.21 11.96
C TYR A 19 1.34 -2.76 13.38
N GLN A 20 0.29 -2.48 14.15
CA GLN A 20 0.13 -2.98 15.51
C GLN A 20 -1.03 -3.96 15.60
N SER A 21 -0.87 -4.98 16.44
CA SER A 21 -1.91 -5.95 16.80
C SER A 21 -2.06 -5.96 18.32
N CYS A 22 -3.29 -5.83 18.82
CA CYS A 22 -3.53 -5.85 20.26
C CYS A 22 -3.50 -7.28 20.79
N ARG A 23 -2.67 -7.55 21.81
CA ARG A 23 -2.61 -8.86 22.46
C ARG A 23 -3.89 -9.19 23.23
N ALA A 24 -4.57 -8.18 23.78
CA ALA A 24 -5.79 -8.33 24.56
C ALA A 24 -7.04 -8.62 23.70
N CYS A 25 -7.34 -7.80 22.69
CA CYS A 25 -8.57 -7.93 21.89
C CYS A 25 -8.35 -8.37 20.44
N LYS A 26 -7.10 -8.60 20.02
CA LYS A 26 -6.69 -9.01 18.67
C LYS A 26 -6.97 -7.99 17.55
N SER A 27 -7.49 -6.80 17.87
CA SER A 27 -7.68 -5.74 16.86
C SER A 27 -6.36 -5.36 16.19
N ILE A 28 -6.42 -5.07 14.90
CA ILE A 28 -5.30 -4.58 14.11
C ILE A 28 -5.46 -3.07 13.91
N GLN A 29 -4.37 -2.32 14.02
CA GLN A 29 -4.34 -0.90 13.71
C GLN A 29 -3.09 -0.56 12.91
N TYR A 30 -3.28 0.06 11.75
CA TYR A 30 -2.19 0.51 10.89
C TYR A 30 -1.49 1.73 11.48
N PHE A 31 -2.27 2.74 11.89
CA PHE A 31 -1.72 3.91 12.55
C PHE A 31 -1.25 3.54 13.96
N ARG A 32 0.05 3.66 14.18
CA ARG A 32 0.74 3.40 15.44
C ARG A 32 0.23 4.31 16.54
N ARG A 33 -0.07 3.73 17.71
CA ARG A 33 -0.50 4.42 18.93
C ARG A 33 0.14 3.74 20.15
N SER A 34 0.13 4.42 21.29
CA SER A 34 0.54 3.83 22.58
C SER A 34 -0.53 2.95 23.23
N PHE A 35 -1.73 2.90 22.65
CA PHE A 35 -2.86 2.11 23.12
C PHE A 35 -3.68 1.56 21.95
N CYS A 36 -4.43 0.49 22.20
CA CYS A 36 -5.36 -0.11 21.27
C CYS A 36 -6.56 0.83 21.06
N ALA A 37 -6.81 1.24 19.82
CA ALA A 37 -7.95 2.10 19.49
C ALA A 37 -9.32 1.43 19.71
N ALA A 38 -9.37 0.10 19.81
CA ALA A 38 -10.61 -0.65 20.02
C ALA A 38 -10.94 -0.90 21.51
N CYS A 39 -9.94 -1.22 22.35
CA CYS A 39 -10.18 -1.59 23.75
C CYS A 39 -9.39 -0.77 24.79
N GLY A 40 -8.53 0.15 24.36
CA GLY A 40 -7.71 1.00 25.24
C GLY A 40 -6.50 0.31 25.88
N SER A 41 -6.33 -1.01 25.73
CA SER A 41 -5.17 -1.73 26.28
C SER A 41 -3.85 -1.20 25.71
N PRO A 42 -2.80 -1.03 26.54
CA PRO A 42 -1.45 -0.71 26.07
C PRO A 42 -0.71 -1.95 25.53
N ASP A 43 -1.32 -3.13 25.64
CA ASP A 43 -0.71 -4.43 25.29
C ASP A 43 -0.72 -4.66 23.78
N LEU A 44 0.24 -4.03 23.09
CA LEU A 44 0.38 -4.03 21.64
C LEU A 44 1.64 -4.78 21.19
N ASP A 45 1.47 -5.62 20.17
CA ASP A 45 2.55 -6.19 19.38
C ASP A 45 2.81 -5.35 18.14
N ASP A 46 4.09 -5.14 17.85
CA ASP A 46 4.55 -4.59 16.60
C ASP A 46 4.79 -5.68 15.57
N LYS A 47 4.18 -5.54 14.40
CA LYS A 47 4.21 -6.53 13.32
C LYS A 47 4.55 -5.88 11.98
N GLN A 48 5.07 -6.69 11.09
CA GLN A 48 5.35 -6.30 9.71
C GLN A 48 4.32 -6.93 8.79
N ALA A 49 3.76 -6.14 7.89
CA ALA A 49 2.83 -6.64 6.87
C ALA A 49 3.59 -7.39 5.78
N SER A 50 2.93 -8.37 5.18
CA SER A 50 3.40 -9.14 4.02
C SER A 50 3.63 -8.27 2.78
N GLY A 51 3.01 -7.08 2.74
CA GLY A 51 2.97 -6.22 1.56
C GLY A 51 1.97 -6.71 0.49
N GLU A 52 1.18 -7.75 0.77
CA GLU A 52 0.12 -8.21 -0.13
C GLU A 52 -1.17 -7.47 0.12
N GLY A 53 -1.93 -7.24 -0.94
CA GLY A 53 -3.24 -6.64 -0.81
C GLY A 53 -4.07 -6.70 -2.07
N THR A 54 -5.23 -6.07 -1.99
CA THR A 54 -6.17 -5.89 -3.10
C THR A 54 -6.45 -4.41 -3.27
N VAL A 55 -6.48 -3.94 -4.52
CA VAL A 55 -6.85 -2.55 -4.82
C VAL A 55 -8.32 -2.36 -4.46
N TYR A 56 -8.58 -1.53 -3.45
CA TYR A 56 -9.94 -1.14 -3.05
C TYR A 56 -10.42 0.07 -3.85
N ALA A 57 -9.55 1.07 -4.04
CA ALA A 57 -9.83 2.27 -4.83
C ALA A 57 -8.55 2.77 -5.49
N THR A 58 -8.70 3.49 -6.60
CA THR A 58 -7.60 4.08 -7.37
C THR A 58 -7.98 5.49 -7.83
N SER A 59 -6.99 6.38 -7.87
CA SER A 59 -7.12 7.75 -8.36
C SER A 59 -5.86 8.14 -9.13
N LEU A 60 -6.00 8.30 -10.45
CA LEU A 60 -4.91 8.76 -11.31
C LEU A 60 -4.79 10.28 -11.20
N VAL A 61 -3.67 10.73 -10.65
CA VAL A 61 -3.40 12.15 -10.46
C VAL A 61 -2.75 12.73 -11.72
N LEU A 62 -3.51 13.56 -12.44
CA LEU A 62 -3.07 14.27 -13.64
C LEU A 62 -2.57 15.69 -13.37
N ARG A 63 -2.82 16.22 -12.16
CA ARG A 63 -2.38 17.56 -11.74
C ARG A 63 -1.68 17.45 -10.40
N ALA A 64 -0.38 17.70 -10.38
CA ALA A 64 0.40 17.68 -9.16
C ALA A 64 -0.05 18.79 -8.18
N GLY A 65 -0.19 18.42 -6.90
CA GLY A 65 -0.51 19.35 -5.81
C GLY A 65 0.68 20.20 -5.35
N THR A 66 1.91 19.79 -5.68
CA THR A 66 3.15 20.52 -5.36
C THR A 66 4.07 20.60 -6.59
N PRO A 67 5.02 21.56 -6.65
CA PRO A 67 5.99 21.64 -7.73
C PRO A 67 6.84 20.38 -7.90
N GLU A 68 7.28 19.77 -6.80
CA GLU A 68 8.17 18.60 -6.80
C GLU A 68 7.46 17.36 -7.35
N ALA A 69 6.14 17.26 -7.18
CA ALA A 69 5.36 16.14 -7.71
C ALA A 69 5.04 16.27 -9.21
N ARG A 70 5.35 17.39 -9.86
CA ARG A 70 5.02 17.62 -11.29
C ARG A 70 5.74 16.66 -12.21
N GLU A 71 6.98 16.30 -11.90
CA GLU A 71 7.77 15.35 -12.69
C GLU A 71 7.23 13.91 -12.63
N HIS A 72 6.39 13.62 -11.64
CA HIS A 72 5.81 12.29 -11.45
C HIS A 72 4.43 12.15 -12.10
N VAL A 73 3.87 13.20 -12.70
CA VAL A 73 2.57 13.11 -13.37
C VAL A 73 2.69 12.34 -14.70
N PRO A 74 1.80 11.38 -15.00
CA PRO A 74 0.72 10.89 -14.15
C PRO A 74 1.21 9.88 -13.09
N TYR A 75 0.67 9.97 -11.88
CA TYR A 75 0.90 8.97 -10.82
C TYR A 75 -0.41 8.50 -10.20
N ASN A 76 -0.44 7.24 -9.76
CA ASN A 76 -1.62 6.64 -9.15
C ASN A 76 -1.53 6.67 -7.62
N ILE A 77 -2.63 7.03 -6.98
CA ILE A 77 -2.85 6.88 -5.54
C ILE A 77 -3.90 5.81 -5.31
N LEU A 78 -3.57 4.85 -4.44
CA LEU A 78 -4.35 3.66 -4.18
C LEU A 78 -4.83 3.63 -2.74
N LEU A 79 -6.01 3.05 -2.53
CA LEU A 79 -6.38 2.46 -1.26
C LEU A 79 -6.26 0.95 -1.40
N ILE A 80 -5.45 0.33 -0.54
CA ILE A 80 -5.19 -1.11 -0.56
C ILE A 80 -5.79 -1.75 0.69
N ASP A 81 -6.62 -2.77 0.49
CA ASP A 81 -6.98 -3.73 1.53
C ASP A 81 -5.86 -4.74 1.66
N THR A 82 -5.08 -4.64 2.74
CA THR A 82 -3.94 -5.53 3.00
C THR A 82 -4.41 -6.92 3.41
N ALA A 83 -3.58 -7.94 3.21
CA ALA A 83 -3.86 -9.31 3.63
C ALA A 83 -4.11 -9.43 5.14
N GLU A 84 -3.50 -8.55 5.94
CA GLU A 84 -3.67 -8.48 7.39
C GLU A 84 -4.98 -7.80 7.81
N GLY A 85 -5.73 -7.19 6.88
CA GLY A 85 -7.08 -6.68 7.13
C GLY A 85 -7.18 -5.19 7.47
N PHE A 86 -6.10 -4.42 7.37
CA PHE A 86 -6.17 -2.95 7.42
C PHE A 86 -6.13 -2.33 6.02
N ARG A 87 -6.70 -1.13 5.90
CA ARG A 87 -6.64 -0.34 4.67
C ARG A 87 -5.57 0.74 4.77
N MET A 88 -4.75 0.88 3.73
CA MET A 88 -3.73 1.93 3.65
C MET A 88 -3.75 2.67 2.33
N MET A 89 -3.28 3.92 2.36
CA MET A 89 -3.02 4.71 1.16
C MET A 89 -1.57 4.46 0.69
N ALA A 90 -1.38 4.31 -0.62
CA ALA A 90 -0.07 4.08 -1.22
C ALA A 90 0.00 4.58 -2.66
N HIS A 91 1.21 4.62 -3.24
CA HIS A 91 1.38 4.76 -4.68
C HIS A 91 1.28 3.39 -5.37
N GLY A 92 1.13 3.38 -6.69
CA GLY A 92 1.29 2.16 -7.47
C GLY A 92 1.26 2.38 -8.96
N ALA A 93 1.28 1.29 -9.72
CA ALA A 93 1.23 1.34 -11.17
C ALA A 93 -0.07 2.00 -11.68
N ASN A 94 0.03 2.70 -12.82
CA ASN A 94 -1.05 3.53 -13.34
C ASN A 94 -2.18 2.74 -14.01
N ASP A 95 -1.94 1.47 -14.35
CA ASP A 95 -2.88 0.55 -15.00
C ASP A 95 -3.63 -0.35 -14.00
N LEU A 96 -3.45 -0.13 -12.70
CA LEU A 96 -4.17 -0.87 -11.65
C LEU A 96 -5.63 -0.45 -11.57
N VAL A 97 -6.50 -1.44 -11.43
CA VAL A 97 -7.95 -1.30 -11.28
C VAL A 97 -8.43 -1.93 -9.97
N ILE A 98 -9.64 -1.57 -9.54
CA ILE A 98 -10.26 -2.13 -8.33
C ILE A 98 -10.38 -3.66 -8.45
N GLY A 99 -10.00 -4.37 -7.40
CA GLY A 99 -10.01 -5.83 -7.34
C GLY A 99 -8.67 -6.49 -7.67
N ASP A 100 -7.71 -5.75 -8.20
CA ASP A 100 -6.40 -6.30 -8.53
C ASP A 100 -5.64 -6.75 -7.29
N LYS A 101 -5.05 -7.95 -7.39
CA LYS A 101 -4.08 -8.45 -6.41
C LYS A 101 -2.74 -7.79 -6.64
N VAL A 102 -2.15 -7.26 -5.58
CA VAL A 102 -0.95 -6.45 -5.64
C VAL A 102 0.06 -6.83 -4.55
N LYS A 103 1.33 -6.55 -4.85
CA LYS A 103 2.44 -6.66 -3.91
C LYS A 103 3.14 -5.31 -3.77
N ALA A 104 3.52 -4.96 -2.56
CA ALA A 104 4.29 -3.76 -2.26
C ALA A 104 5.76 -3.94 -2.66
N GLY A 105 6.27 -3.00 -3.44
CA GLY A 105 7.66 -2.58 -3.43
C GLY A 105 7.79 -1.20 -2.77
N TYR A 106 8.98 -0.61 -2.87
CA TYR A 106 9.25 0.72 -2.31
C TYR A 106 9.98 1.57 -3.35
N ARG A 107 9.60 2.84 -3.44
CA ARG A 107 10.19 3.80 -4.39
C ARG A 107 10.38 5.14 -3.71
N ARG A 108 11.24 5.98 -4.30
CA ARG A 108 11.32 7.39 -3.91
C ARG A 108 10.27 8.20 -4.67
N PHE A 109 9.51 9.01 -3.95
CA PHE A 109 8.57 9.98 -4.49
C PHE A 109 8.81 11.31 -3.78
N THR A 110 9.15 12.37 -4.52
CA THR A 110 9.49 13.68 -3.95
C THR A 110 10.53 13.60 -2.81
N GLY A 111 11.57 12.78 -2.99
CA GLY A 111 12.66 12.59 -2.02
C GLY A 111 12.35 11.65 -0.85
N ARG A 112 11.11 11.18 -0.65
CA ARG A 112 10.72 10.28 0.45
C ARG A 112 10.52 8.85 -0.05
N LEU A 113 10.87 7.87 0.78
CA LEU A 113 10.52 6.47 0.52
C LEU A 113 9.00 6.29 0.70
N VAL A 114 8.35 5.67 -0.27
CA VAL A 114 6.91 5.37 -0.23
C VAL A 114 6.65 3.93 -0.68
N PRO A 115 5.63 3.26 -0.15
CA PRO A 115 5.14 2.00 -0.71
C PRO A 115 4.61 2.22 -2.12
N PHE A 116 5.02 1.36 -3.04
CA PHE A 116 4.59 1.36 -4.44
C PHE A 116 4.07 -0.03 -4.80
N PHE A 117 2.79 -0.14 -5.08
CA PHE A 117 2.16 -1.43 -5.38
C PHE A 117 2.16 -1.73 -6.88
N GLU A 118 2.45 -3.00 -7.19
CA GLU A 118 2.40 -3.54 -8.55
C GLU A 118 1.52 -4.79 -8.56
N ARG A 119 0.87 -5.07 -9.70
CA ARG A 119 0.02 -6.25 -9.87
C ARG A 119 0.85 -7.49 -9.60
N THR A 120 0.39 -8.35 -8.71
CA THR A 120 0.95 -9.69 -8.55
C THR A 120 0.56 -10.48 -9.79
N SER A 121 1.53 -10.79 -10.66
CA SER A 121 1.27 -11.64 -11.82
C SER A 121 0.72 -12.99 -11.33
N THR A 122 -0.57 -13.19 -11.50
CA THR A 122 -1.13 -14.55 -11.56
C THR A 122 -0.71 -15.10 -12.92
N GLU A 123 -0.20 -16.34 -12.95
CA GLU A 123 0.30 -16.96 -14.18
C GLU A 123 -0.69 -16.81 -15.35
N ARG A 124 -0.12 -16.53 -16.53
CA ARG A 124 -0.71 -16.26 -17.84
C ARG A 124 -2.09 -16.90 -18.10
N GLY A 125 -3.05 -16.06 -18.52
CA GLY A 125 -4.26 -16.45 -19.24
C GLY A 125 -4.48 -15.60 -20.49
N VAL A 126 -4.03 -16.12 -21.64
CA VAL A 126 -4.42 -15.83 -23.03
C VAL A 126 -4.27 -14.39 -23.57
N GLN A 127 -3.30 -14.23 -24.49
CA GLN A 127 -3.28 -13.18 -25.50
C GLN A 127 -4.52 -13.31 -26.41
N GLY A 128 -5.52 -12.46 -26.21
CA GLY A 128 -6.57 -12.23 -27.19
C GLY A 128 -6.09 -11.24 -28.25
N GLY A 129 -5.63 -11.77 -29.39
CA GLY A 129 -5.30 -10.95 -30.55
C GLY A 129 -6.54 -10.24 -31.09
N VAL A 130 -6.52 -8.92 -31.16
CA VAL A 130 -7.49 -8.15 -31.94
C VAL A 130 -6.91 -7.98 -33.34
N THR A 131 -7.48 -8.71 -34.30
CA THR A 131 -7.26 -8.50 -35.72
C THR A 131 -7.76 -7.11 -36.11
N GLN A 132 -6.87 -6.36 -36.74
CA GLN A 132 -7.10 -5.06 -37.33
C GLN A 132 -8.00 -5.26 -38.56
N ASN A 133 -9.29 -4.93 -38.45
CA ASN A 133 -10.15 -4.81 -39.63
C ASN A 133 -10.07 -3.38 -40.16
N ALA A 134 -9.33 -3.22 -41.24
CA ALA A 134 -9.42 -2.06 -42.13
C ALA A 134 -10.84 -1.99 -42.73
N VAL A 135 -11.42 -0.79 -42.75
CA VAL A 135 -12.67 -0.48 -43.43
C VAL A 135 -12.31 0.43 -44.63
N PRO A 136 -12.91 0.22 -45.81
CA PRO A 136 -12.49 0.77 -47.11
C PRO A 136 -12.57 2.30 -47.23
#